data_AF-X1ZVD7-F1
#
_entry.id   AF-X1ZVD7-F1
#
_cell.length_a   1.000
_cell.length_b   1.000
_cell.length_c   1.000
_cell.angle_alpha   90.00
_cell.angle_beta   90.00
_cell.angle_gamma   90.00
#
_symmetry.space_group_name_H-M   'P 1'
#
loop_
_entity.id
_entity.type
_entity.pdbx_description
1 polymer ?
#
loop_
_entity_poly.entity_id
_entity_poly.type
_entity_poly.pdbx_seq_one_letter_code
_entity_poly.pdbx_strand_id
1 'polypeptide(L)'
;MDAVNDGLHVVVFLRRSCSMLVTLLLISISDILGDWCSQDTGYHTVTDNSGIPHNAYISATRDGSIWIRVGLDGKAQDWMYTHENKITTKVTLMPPETIDMIEALGYTDFCVLTDLQMDLHTYAGWHPSYVKAYYPRDRLTKLMILRKNPESQPCQVNTTLSLTSDGQALTCSGGQAHTCGYRHLPDKSQVTSNIFLEYIQLDPQGDGHKLCNSTAGAINSYTLFGSYYHVYVKMAKCKPPRGAKD
;
A
#
# COMPACT_ATOMS: atom_id res chain seq x y z
N MET A 1 19.04 41.81 -16.60
CA MET A 1 19.24 40.45 -17.15
C MET A 1 18.43 39.54 -16.24
N ASP A 2 17.15 39.41 -16.57
CA ASP A 2 16.18 38.66 -15.79
C ASP A 2 16.30 37.18 -16.15
N ALA A 3 16.63 36.36 -15.16
CA ALA A 3 16.59 34.91 -15.30
C ALA A 3 15.15 34.45 -15.06
N VAL A 4 14.48 34.08 -16.15
CA VAL A 4 13.16 33.46 -16.14
C VAL A 4 13.29 32.04 -15.59
N ASN A 5 12.48 31.79 -14.57
CA ASN A 5 12.38 30.56 -13.81
C ASN A 5 11.27 29.68 -14.42
N ASP A 6 11.63 28.75 -15.31
CA ASP A 6 10.67 27.77 -15.83
C ASP A 6 10.72 26.50 -14.96
N GLY A 7 10.02 26.57 -13.83
CA GLY A 7 9.63 25.42 -13.03
C GLY A 7 8.65 24.57 -13.81
N LEU A 8 9.14 23.49 -14.42
CA LEU A 8 8.33 22.48 -15.09
C LEU A 8 7.44 21.79 -14.04
N HIS A 9 6.22 22.27 -13.86
CA HIS A 9 5.18 21.57 -13.10
C HIS A 9 4.77 20.32 -13.87
N VAL A 10 5.38 19.18 -13.54
CA VAL A 10 4.92 17.87 -14.00
C VAL A 10 3.57 17.59 -13.34
N VAL A 11 2.49 17.88 -14.06
CA VAL A 11 1.14 17.43 -13.72
C VAL A 11 1.12 15.92 -13.94
N VAL A 12 1.40 15.14 -12.90
CA VAL A 12 1.26 13.68 -12.93
C VAL A 12 -0.23 13.36 -13.04
N PHE A 13 -0.66 12.98 -14.23
CA PHE A 13 -2.01 12.47 -14.46
C PHE A 13 -2.17 11.12 -13.75
N LEU A 14 -2.96 11.09 -12.67
CA LEU A 14 -3.40 9.89 -11.92
C LEU A 14 -4.36 9.00 -12.75
N ARG A 15 -4.03 8.71 -14.02
CA ARG A 15 -5.03 8.25 -15.00
C ARG A 15 -5.20 6.74 -15.14
N ARG A 16 -4.59 5.88 -14.31
CA ARG A 16 -4.78 4.42 -14.49
C ARG A 16 -5.22 3.59 -13.28
N SER A 17 -5.00 4.03 -12.03
CA SER A 17 -5.36 3.18 -10.87
C SER A 17 -6.43 3.77 -9.94
N CYS A 18 -6.69 5.08 -9.98
CA CYS A 18 -7.75 5.74 -9.21
C CYS A 18 -8.99 6.04 -10.09
N SER A 19 -9.34 5.14 -11.03
CA SER A 19 -10.56 5.30 -11.83
C SER A 19 -11.78 4.94 -10.97
N MET A 20 -12.38 5.98 -10.38
CA MET A 20 -13.54 5.90 -9.51
C MET A 20 -14.75 5.26 -10.19
N LEU A 21 -15.29 4.20 -9.60
CA LEU A 21 -16.71 3.91 -9.69
C LEU A 21 -17.41 4.81 -8.65
N VAL A 22 -17.93 5.95 -9.11
CA VAL A 22 -18.61 6.92 -8.24
C VAL A 22 -19.93 6.33 -7.76
N THR A 23 -19.95 5.83 -6.53
CA THR A 23 -21.22 5.57 -5.82
C THR A 23 -21.53 6.83 -5.01
N LEU A 24 -22.50 7.61 -5.50
CA LEU A 24 -22.97 8.84 -4.87
C LEU A 24 -23.62 8.53 -3.51
N LEU A 25 -22.87 8.69 -2.42
CA LEU A 25 -23.43 8.98 -1.10
C LEU A 25 -22.94 10.37 -0.68
N LEU A 26 -23.82 11.37 -0.78
CA LEU A 26 -23.58 12.72 -0.29
C LEU A 26 -23.86 12.74 1.22
N ILE A 27 -22.83 12.58 2.03
CA ILE A 27 -22.87 12.99 3.43
C ILE A 27 -21.98 14.23 3.54
N SER A 28 -22.60 15.40 3.70
CA SER A 28 -21.90 16.64 4.03
C SER A 28 -21.53 16.62 5.51
N ILE A 29 -20.31 16.19 5.83
CA ILE A 29 -19.70 16.42 7.14
C ILE A 29 -18.70 17.56 6.98
N SER A 30 -19.19 18.77 7.14
CA SER A 30 -18.38 19.97 7.34
C SER A 30 -18.82 20.52 8.68
N ASP A 31 -17.93 20.56 9.67
CA ASP A 31 -17.95 21.56 10.78
C ASP A 31 -16.89 21.36 11.89
N ILE A 32 -15.98 20.38 11.83
CA ILE A 32 -14.99 20.20 12.94
C ILE A 32 -13.52 20.17 12.49
N LEU A 33 -13.24 20.02 11.19
CA LEU A 33 -11.89 20.08 10.64
C LEU A 33 -11.80 21.33 9.76
N GLY A 34 -10.72 22.10 9.86
CA GLY A 34 -10.53 23.37 9.13
C GLY A 34 -10.96 23.28 7.67
N ASP A 35 -11.40 24.40 7.09
CA ASP A 35 -11.98 24.46 5.74
C ASP A 35 -11.05 23.82 4.69
N TRP A 36 -11.26 22.53 4.40
CA TRP A 36 -10.49 21.78 3.42
C TRP A 36 -10.53 22.45 2.05
N CYS A 37 -11.59 23.22 1.76
CA CYS A 37 -11.78 23.91 0.49
C CYS A 37 -10.97 25.20 0.35
N SER A 38 -10.33 25.66 1.42
CA SER A 38 -9.39 26.79 1.39
C SER A 38 -7.93 26.36 1.18
N GLN A 39 -7.66 25.06 1.15
CA GLN A 39 -6.30 24.53 1.06
C GLN A 39 -5.82 24.45 -0.40
N ASP A 40 -4.64 25.00 -0.65
CA ASP A 40 -3.94 24.84 -1.93
C ASP A 40 -3.17 23.50 -1.98
N THR A 41 -2.65 23.16 -3.16
CA THR A 41 -1.75 22.00 -3.31
C THR A 41 -0.38 22.33 -2.74
N GLY A 42 0.13 21.50 -1.83
CA GLY A 42 1.40 21.75 -1.16
C GLY A 42 1.54 21.01 0.16
N TYR A 43 2.59 21.33 0.92
CA TYR A 43 2.72 20.85 2.30
C TYR A 43 2.02 21.80 3.25
N HIS A 44 1.12 21.26 4.07
CA HIS A 44 0.34 22.00 5.06
C HIS A 44 0.32 21.26 6.39
N THR A 45 0.16 22.02 7.48
CA THR A 45 -0.15 21.44 8.79
C THR A 45 -1.64 21.19 8.87
N VAL A 46 -2.04 19.92 8.96
CA VAL A 46 -3.42 19.47 9.18
C VAL A 46 -3.59 19.04 10.63
N THR A 47 -4.72 19.36 11.25
CA THR A 47 -5.02 18.93 12.61
C THR A 47 -6.00 17.78 12.54
N ASP A 48 -5.72 16.68 13.25
CA ASP A 48 -6.63 15.53 13.31
C ASP A 48 -7.83 15.76 14.24
N ASN A 49 -8.75 14.79 14.30
CA ASN A 49 -9.93 14.85 15.17
C ASN A 49 -9.60 14.92 16.68
N SER A 50 -8.36 14.61 17.08
CA SER A 50 -7.88 14.69 18.46
C SER A 50 -7.18 16.02 18.76
N GLY A 51 -7.08 16.93 17.79
CA GLY A 51 -6.40 18.21 17.94
C GLY A 51 -4.87 18.15 17.73
N ILE A 52 -4.33 17.04 17.24
CA ILE A 52 -2.88 16.87 17.02
C ILE A 52 -2.52 17.39 15.61
N PRO A 53 -1.52 18.29 15.49
CA PRO A 53 -1.05 18.77 14.20
C PRO A 53 -0.12 17.76 13.51
N HIS A 54 -0.30 17.59 12.21
CA HIS A 54 0.48 16.72 11.33
C HIS A 54 0.90 17.49 10.07
N ASN A 55 2.12 17.27 9.59
CA ASN A 55 2.53 17.84 8.30
C ASN A 55 2.18 16.87 7.18
N ALA A 56 1.36 17.31 6.23
CA ALA A 56 0.84 16.45 5.16
C ALA A 56 0.88 17.17 3.81
N TYR A 57 1.09 16.41 2.74
CA TYR A 57 0.99 16.95 1.38
C TYR A 57 -0.47 16.90 0.93
N ILE A 58 -1.07 18.07 0.69
CA ILE A 58 -2.41 18.23 0.16
C ILE A 58 -2.35 18.32 -1.36
N SER A 59 -3.25 17.60 -2.03
CA SER A 59 -3.46 17.64 -3.48
C SER A 59 -4.90 18.04 -3.77
N ALA A 60 -5.06 19.25 -4.29
CA ALA A 60 -6.33 19.74 -4.81
C ALA A 60 -6.44 19.37 -6.29
N THR A 61 -7.55 18.74 -6.66
CA THR A 61 -7.80 18.27 -8.04
C THR A 61 -8.81 19.16 -8.75
N ARG A 62 -8.83 19.10 -10.10
CA ARG A 62 -9.72 19.93 -10.94
C ARG A 62 -11.21 19.70 -10.66
N ASP A 63 -11.60 18.51 -10.21
CA ASP A 63 -12.99 18.19 -9.88
C ASP A 63 -13.42 18.73 -8.50
N GLY A 64 -12.52 19.48 -7.83
CA GLY A 64 -12.72 20.03 -6.50
C GLY A 64 -12.42 19.05 -5.36
N SER A 65 -11.97 17.82 -5.64
CA SER A 65 -11.60 16.88 -4.58
C SER A 65 -10.27 17.26 -3.94
N ILE A 66 -10.23 17.19 -2.61
CA ILE A 66 -9.05 17.46 -1.79
C ILE A 66 -8.56 16.14 -1.21
N TRP A 67 -7.29 15.83 -1.47
CA TRP A 67 -6.64 14.59 -1.06
C TRP A 67 -5.43 14.88 -0.20
N ILE A 68 -5.19 14.02 0.78
CA ILE A 68 -3.91 13.95 1.48
C ILE A 68 -3.11 12.82 0.88
N ARG A 69 -1.86 13.11 0.52
CA ARG A 69 -0.87 12.13 0.07
C ARG A 69 0.06 11.78 1.22
N VAL A 70 0.18 10.49 1.52
CA VAL A 70 1.16 9.92 2.43
C VAL A 70 1.93 8.79 1.76
N GLY A 71 2.98 8.31 2.41
CA GLY A 71 3.82 7.21 1.92
C GLY A 71 5.24 7.66 1.65
N LEU A 72 5.93 6.90 0.82
CA LEU A 72 7.36 7.07 0.58
C LEU A 72 7.68 7.20 -0.90
N ASP A 73 8.47 8.23 -1.20
CA ASP A 73 9.30 8.30 -2.40
C ASP A 73 10.61 7.52 -2.14
N GLY A 74 11.10 6.80 -3.14
CA GLY A 74 12.44 6.21 -3.15
C GLY A 74 13.48 7.31 -3.18
N LYS A 75 14.00 7.70 -2.01
CA LYS A 75 14.98 8.80 -1.91
C LYS A 75 16.45 8.34 -1.93
N ALA A 76 16.74 7.04 -2.00
CA ALA A 76 18.13 6.56 -2.01
C ALA A 76 18.37 5.16 -2.61
N GLN A 77 17.36 4.29 -2.69
CA GLN A 77 17.52 2.95 -3.24
C GLN A 77 16.16 2.48 -3.75
N ASP A 78 16.02 2.39 -5.07
CA ASP A 78 14.89 1.68 -5.65
C ASP A 78 14.90 0.26 -5.08
N TRP A 79 13.74 -0.25 -4.68
CA TRP A 79 13.61 -1.66 -4.36
C TRP A 79 13.86 -2.41 -5.67
N MET A 80 14.92 -3.20 -5.75
CA MET A 80 15.33 -3.87 -7.00
C MET A 80 15.77 -5.31 -6.73
N TYR A 81 14.96 -6.05 -5.98
CA TYR A 81 15.19 -7.46 -5.72
C TYR A 81 14.36 -8.29 -6.68
N THR A 82 15.00 -9.15 -7.47
CA THR A 82 14.33 -10.02 -8.45
C THR A 82 14.76 -11.45 -8.21
N HIS A 83 13.79 -12.33 -7.93
CA HIS A 83 14.05 -13.74 -7.59
C HIS A 83 15.12 -13.94 -6.51
N GLU A 84 15.14 -13.05 -5.52
CA GLU A 84 16.10 -13.06 -4.41
C GLU A 84 15.71 -14.15 -3.40
N ASN A 85 16.70 -14.90 -2.91
CA ASN A 85 16.48 -16.10 -2.10
C ASN A 85 17.42 -16.22 -0.89
N LYS A 86 18.24 -15.19 -0.63
CA LYS A 86 19.23 -15.13 0.45
C LYS A 86 19.10 -13.85 1.26
N ILE A 87 18.93 -12.71 0.59
CA ILE A 87 18.97 -11.40 1.26
C ILE A 87 17.68 -11.20 2.07
N THR A 88 17.83 -10.84 3.35
CA THR A 88 16.73 -10.34 4.17
C THR A 88 16.47 -8.88 3.84
N THR A 89 15.23 -8.56 3.49
CA THR A 89 14.79 -7.21 3.14
C THR A 89 13.65 -6.78 4.07
N LYS A 90 13.74 -5.55 4.57
CA LYS A 90 12.75 -4.92 5.45
C LYS A 90 12.41 -3.54 4.91
N VAL A 91 11.13 -3.29 4.68
CA VAL A 91 10.64 -2.01 4.14
C VAL A 91 9.44 -1.56 4.95
N THR A 92 9.56 -0.41 5.61
CA THR A 92 8.43 0.32 6.17
C THR A 92 7.91 1.25 5.10
N LEU A 93 6.74 0.97 4.53
CA LEU A 93 6.11 1.78 3.49
C LEU A 93 5.24 2.90 4.07
N MET A 94 4.59 2.62 5.20
CA MET A 94 3.93 3.65 6.01
C MET A 94 4.22 3.38 7.49
N PRO A 95 4.82 4.36 8.18
CA PRO A 95 5.00 4.29 9.63
C PRO A 95 3.65 4.15 10.36
N PRO A 96 3.60 3.50 11.54
CA PRO A 96 2.38 3.39 12.34
C PRO A 96 1.71 4.74 12.61
N GLU A 97 2.50 5.78 12.85
CA GLU A 97 1.99 7.14 13.13
C GLU A 97 1.22 7.71 11.94
N THR A 98 1.56 7.31 10.72
CA THR A 98 0.85 7.71 9.50
C THR A 98 -0.50 7.01 9.38
N ILE A 99 -0.59 5.75 9.82
CA ILE A 99 -1.87 5.02 9.88
C ILE A 99 -2.77 5.68 10.92
N ASP A 100 -2.27 5.90 12.13
CA ASP A 100 -3.03 6.56 13.22
C ASP A 100 -3.57 7.92 12.76
N MET A 101 -2.74 8.73 12.07
CA MET A 101 -3.17 9.99 11.47
C MET A 101 -4.29 9.79 10.45
N ILE A 102 -4.15 8.86 9.49
CA ILE A 102 -5.17 8.58 8.47
C ILE A 102 -6.50 8.19 9.13
N GLU A 103 -6.47 7.34 10.16
CA GLU A 103 -7.67 6.93 10.89
C GLU A 103 -8.33 8.12 11.59
N ALA A 104 -7.52 8.95 12.24
CA ALA A 104 -7.97 10.12 12.97
C ALA A 104 -8.52 11.23 12.06
N LEU A 105 -8.22 11.22 10.77
CA LEU A 105 -8.71 12.21 9.80
C LEU A 105 -10.13 11.91 9.28
N GLY A 106 -10.60 10.66 9.34
CA GLY A 106 -11.97 10.32 8.93
C GLY A 106 -12.27 10.49 7.44
N TYR A 107 -11.35 10.07 6.57
CA TYR A 107 -11.47 10.13 5.11
C TYR A 107 -12.69 9.38 4.54
N THR A 108 -13.13 9.81 3.35
CA THR A 108 -14.33 9.29 2.68
C THR A 108 -14.03 8.33 1.53
N ASP A 109 -12.84 8.47 0.95
CA ASP A 109 -12.39 7.70 -0.21
C ASP A 109 -10.87 7.57 -0.16
N PHE A 110 -10.31 6.65 -0.93
CA PHE A 110 -8.89 6.41 -0.94
C PHE A 110 -8.41 5.74 -2.22
N CYS A 111 -7.13 5.91 -2.54
CA CYS A 111 -6.47 5.09 -3.55
C CYS A 111 -4.96 4.98 -3.29
N VAL A 112 -4.34 3.98 -3.94
CA VAL A 112 -2.89 3.81 -3.92
C VAL A 112 -2.35 4.19 -5.30
N LEU A 113 -1.25 4.94 -5.31
CA LEU A 113 -0.43 5.17 -6.49
C LEU A 113 0.97 4.64 -6.18
N THR A 114 1.38 3.63 -6.94
CA THR A 114 2.67 2.97 -6.73
C THR A 114 3.11 2.29 -8.02
N ASP A 115 4.42 2.17 -8.20
CA ASP A 115 5.03 1.25 -9.16
C ASP A 115 5.57 -0.02 -8.49
N LEU A 116 5.30 -0.19 -7.19
CA LEU A 116 5.72 -1.33 -6.41
C LEU A 116 5.13 -2.61 -6.98
N GLN A 117 6.00 -3.57 -7.20
CA GLN A 117 5.73 -4.95 -7.53
C GLN A 117 6.30 -5.79 -6.42
N MET A 118 5.48 -6.72 -5.91
CA MET A 118 5.89 -7.62 -4.86
C MET A 118 5.34 -8.99 -5.20
N ASP A 119 6.23 -9.97 -5.28
CA ASP A 119 5.90 -11.38 -5.37
C ASP A 119 6.71 -12.13 -4.33
N LEU A 120 6.05 -12.95 -3.51
CA LEU A 120 6.69 -13.78 -2.51
C LEU A 120 6.31 -15.23 -2.77
N HIS A 121 7.30 -16.02 -3.14
CA HIS A 121 7.17 -17.42 -3.50
C HIS A 121 7.73 -18.31 -2.40
N THR A 122 6.85 -19.12 -1.80
CA THR A 122 7.27 -20.25 -0.99
C THR A 122 7.23 -21.52 -1.81
N TYR A 123 8.33 -22.27 -1.78
CA TYR A 123 8.42 -23.58 -2.40
C TYR A 123 9.14 -24.54 -1.48
N ALA A 124 8.49 -25.68 -1.22
CA ALA A 124 9.06 -26.81 -0.48
C ALA A 124 9.77 -26.45 0.84
N GLY A 125 9.21 -25.48 1.56
CA GLY A 125 9.77 -24.98 2.80
C GLY A 125 8.91 -23.92 3.45
N TRP A 126 9.37 -23.46 4.61
CA TRP A 126 8.73 -22.41 5.40
C TRP A 126 9.74 -21.31 5.65
N HIS A 127 9.34 -20.04 5.57
CA HIS A 127 10.19 -18.91 5.93
C HIS A 127 9.45 -17.89 6.80
N PRO A 128 10.17 -17.08 7.59
CA PRO A 128 9.59 -16.06 8.47
C PRO A 128 9.10 -14.78 7.76
N SER A 129 9.08 -14.72 6.42
CA SER A 129 8.57 -13.56 5.68
C SER A 129 7.10 -13.25 6.00
N TYR A 130 6.78 -11.97 6.13
CA TYR A 130 5.43 -11.49 6.38
C TYR A 130 5.18 -10.11 5.76
N VAL A 131 3.89 -9.82 5.56
CA VAL A 131 3.40 -8.52 5.10
C VAL A 131 2.39 -8.02 6.12
N LYS A 132 2.56 -6.78 6.58
CA LYS A 132 1.59 -6.07 7.43
C LYS A 132 0.86 -5.06 6.56
N ALA A 133 -0.47 -5.14 6.54
CA ALA A 133 -1.28 -4.25 5.75
C ALA A 133 -2.51 -3.76 6.51
N TYR A 134 -2.81 -2.49 6.31
CA TYR A 134 -4.00 -1.82 6.81
C TYR A 134 -5.15 -1.98 5.81
N TYR A 135 -6.34 -2.28 6.32
CA TYR A 135 -7.56 -2.44 5.55
C TYR A 135 -8.43 -1.19 5.74
N PRO A 136 -8.33 -0.18 4.86
CA PRO A 136 -8.98 1.13 5.08
C PRO A 136 -10.49 1.09 5.29
N ARG A 137 -11.20 0.18 4.62
CA ARG A 137 -12.65 0.03 4.80
C ARG A 137 -13.01 -0.57 6.15
N ASP A 138 -12.21 -1.53 6.61
CA ASP A 138 -12.47 -2.29 7.84
C ASP A 138 -11.84 -1.63 9.08
N ARG A 139 -10.96 -0.64 8.87
CA ARG A 139 -10.15 0.04 9.90
C ARG A 139 -9.42 -0.92 10.83
N LEU A 140 -8.66 -1.83 10.22
CA LEU A 140 -7.87 -2.81 10.95
C LEU A 140 -6.57 -3.14 10.21
N THR A 141 -5.57 -3.56 10.96
CA THR A 141 -4.30 -4.05 10.42
C THR A 141 -4.26 -5.57 10.49
N LYS A 142 -3.92 -6.22 9.37
CA LYS A 142 -3.71 -7.67 9.30
C LYS A 142 -2.22 -7.99 9.09
N LEU A 143 -1.76 -9.00 9.81
CA LEU A 143 -0.42 -9.58 9.63
C LEU A 143 -0.54 -10.87 8.81
N MET A 144 -0.07 -10.82 7.57
CA MET A 144 -0.10 -11.93 6.62
C MET A 144 1.23 -12.68 6.67
N ILE A 145 1.18 -13.95 7.07
CA ILE A 145 2.37 -14.79 7.24
C ILE A 145 2.22 -16.02 6.36
N LEU A 146 3.22 -16.29 5.51
CA LEU A 146 3.25 -17.46 4.64
C LEU A 146 3.73 -18.72 5.39
N ARG A 147 3.25 -18.90 6.63
CA ARG A 147 3.58 -20.04 7.48
C ARG A 147 2.31 -20.63 8.07
N LYS A 148 1.95 -21.83 7.62
CA LYS A 148 0.99 -22.71 8.30
C LYS A 148 1.77 -23.68 9.19
N ASN A 149 1.15 -24.09 10.30
CA ASN A 149 1.82 -24.76 11.42
C ASN A 149 2.85 -25.84 10.96
N PRO A 150 4.15 -25.70 11.30
CA PRO A 150 5.24 -26.56 10.80
C PRO A 150 5.15 -28.03 11.23
N GLU A 151 4.28 -28.35 12.20
CA GLU A 151 4.11 -29.70 12.73
C GLU A 151 3.09 -30.54 11.95
N SER A 152 2.28 -29.91 11.07
CA SER A 152 1.06 -30.54 10.54
C SER A 152 0.96 -30.61 9.01
N GLN A 153 1.97 -30.14 8.25
CA GLN A 153 1.87 -30.05 6.80
C GLN A 153 3.00 -30.72 6.02
N PRO A 154 2.67 -31.27 4.83
CA PRO A 154 3.64 -31.86 3.93
C PRO A 154 4.58 -30.77 3.40
N CYS A 155 5.82 -31.18 3.24
CA CYS A 155 6.98 -30.40 2.85
C CYS A 155 6.95 -29.78 1.43
N GLN A 156 5.78 -29.69 0.81
CA GLN A 156 5.58 -29.35 -0.60
C GLN A 156 4.46 -28.31 -0.74
N VAL A 157 4.56 -27.22 0.03
CA VAL A 157 3.65 -26.09 -0.13
C VAL A 157 4.25 -25.19 -1.21
N ASN A 158 3.45 -24.93 -2.24
CA ASN A 158 3.74 -23.94 -3.27
C ASN A 158 2.73 -22.82 -3.14
N THR A 159 3.15 -21.68 -2.61
CA THR A 159 2.31 -20.49 -2.46
C THR A 159 3.04 -19.29 -3.02
N THR A 160 2.32 -18.48 -3.79
CA THR A 160 2.75 -17.14 -4.20
C THR A 160 1.79 -16.12 -3.61
N LEU A 161 2.33 -15.14 -2.88
CA LEU A 161 1.61 -13.93 -2.49
C LEU A 161 2.09 -12.77 -3.38
N SER A 162 1.17 -12.14 -4.11
CA SER A 162 1.49 -11.09 -5.08
C SER A 162 0.67 -9.83 -4.84
N LEU A 163 1.30 -8.67 -5.02
CA LEU A 163 0.58 -7.39 -5.14
C LEU A 163 -0.08 -7.31 -6.52
N THR A 164 -1.32 -6.84 -6.58
CA THR A 164 -2.02 -6.62 -7.85
C THR A 164 -1.30 -5.57 -8.69
N SER A 165 -1.51 -5.61 -10.01
CA SER A 165 -0.85 -4.70 -10.95
C SER A 165 -1.16 -3.21 -10.72
N ASP A 166 -2.25 -2.90 -10.03
CA ASP A 166 -2.64 -1.55 -9.65
C ASP A 166 -2.10 -1.15 -8.25
N GLY A 167 -1.42 -2.05 -7.56
CA GLY A 167 -0.79 -1.81 -6.27
C GLY A 167 -1.74 -1.77 -5.08
N GLN A 168 -3.02 -2.06 -5.28
CA GLN A 168 -4.06 -1.80 -4.28
C GLN A 168 -4.49 -3.02 -3.48
N ALA A 169 -4.24 -4.24 -3.94
CA ALA A 169 -4.72 -5.44 -3.30
C ALA A 169 -3.70 -6.58 -3.40
N LEU A 170 -3.89 -7.64 -2.61
CA LEU A 170 -3.06 -8.83 -2.67
C LEU A 170 -3.83 -9.98 -3.31
N THR A 171 -3.10 -10.86 -3.96
CA THR A 171 -3.59 -12.14 -4.46
C THR A 171 -2.75 -13.26 -3.91
N CYS A 172 -3.37 -14.41 -3.68
CA CYS A 172 -2.66 -15.61 -3.31
C CYS A 172 -2.95 -16.70 -4.33
N SER A 173 -1.89 -17.31 -4.83
CA SER A 173 -1.95 -18.44 -5.75
C SER A 173 -1.05 -19.56 -5.26
N GLY A 174 -1.19 -20.75 -5.83
CA GLY A 174 -0.42 -21.90 -5.39
C GLY A 174 -0.83 -23.21 -6.05
N GLY A 175 -0.03 -24.25 -5.80
CA GLY A 175 -0.22 -25.60 -6.35
C GLY A 175 -1.40 -26.37 -5.74
N GLN A 176 -1.27 -27.69 -5.65
CA GLN A 176 -2.24 -28.54 -4.94
C GLN A 176 -2.17 -28.33 -3.42
N ALA A 177 -0.96 -28.21 -2.88
CA ALA A 177 -0.73 -27.82 -1.49
C ALA A 177 -0.26 -26.36 -1.44
N HIS A 178 -1.02 -25.51 -0.74
CA HIS A 178 -0.77 -24.07 -0.60
C HIS A 178 -1.23 -23.56 0.77
N THR A 179 -0.89 -22.30 1.08
CA THR A 179 -1.26 -21.61 2.32
C THR A 179 -2.27 -20.48 2.12
N CYS A 180 -2.76 -20.24 0.90
CA CYS A 180 -3.87 -19.30 0.66
C CYS A 180 -5.08 -19.61 1.57
N GLY A 181 -5.77 -18.57 2.03
CA GLY A 181 -6.87 -18.65 3.00
C GLY A 181 -6.45 -18.79 4.46
N TYR A 182 -5.15 -18.92 4.75
CA TYR A 182 -4.64 -19.04 6.11
C TYR A 182 -4.09 -17.72 6.66
N ARG A 183 -4.32 -17.43 7.95
CA ARG A 183 -3.82 -16.21 8.65
C ARG A 183 -3.96 -14.95 7.81
N HIS A 184 -5.18 -14.68 7.37
CA HIS A 184 -5.55 -13.49 6.59
C HIS A 184 -4.96 -13.39 5.19
N LEU A 185 -4.24 -14.42 4.71
CA LEU A 185 -3.96 -14.54 3.29
C LEU A 185 -5.28 -14.67 2.52
N PRO A 186 -5.43 -14.02 1.35
CA PRO A 186 -6.60 -14.22 0.51
C PRO A 186 -6.72 -15.70 0.13
N ASP A 187 -7.95 -16.16 -0.09
CA ASP A 187 -8.16 -17.49 -0.65
C ASP A 187 -7.52 -17.60 -2.03
N LYS A 188 -7.30 -18.84 -2.48
CA LYS A 188 -6.75 -19.10 -3.81
C LYS A 188 -7.63 -18.45 -4.87
N SER A 189 -7.02 -17.65 -5.74
CA SER A 189 -7.69 -16.90 -6.83
C SER A 189 -8.62 -15.78 -6.37
N GLN A 190 -8.65 -15.44 -5.07
CA GLN A 190 -9.31 -14.22 -4.61
C GLN A 190 -8.32 -13.05 -4.58
N VAL A 191 -8.86 -11.87 -4.83
CA VAL A 191 -8.21 -10.59 -4.63
C VAL A 191 -8.71 -10.04 -3.30
N THR A 192 -7.82 -9.57 -2.43
CA THR A 192 -8.24 -8.90 -1.20
C THR A 192 -9.04 -7.63 -1.53
N SER A 193 -9.77 -7.09 -0.55
CA SER A 193 -10.15 -5.69 -0.62
C SER A 193 -8.90 -4.81 -0.73
N ASN A 194 -9.08 -3.56 -1.13
CA ASN A 194 -7.97 -2.61 -1.18
C ASN A 194 -7.32 -2.49 0.20
N ILE A 195 -5.99 -2.41 0.19
CA ILE A 195 -5.14 -2.33 1.38
C ILE A 195 -4.17 -1.15 1.25
N PHE A 196 -3.64 -0.73 2.38
CA PHE A 196 -2.42 0.04 2.43
C PHE A 196 -1.31 -0.83 3.05
N LEU A 197 -0.24 -1.09 2.29
CA LEU A 197 0.92 -1.83 2.80
C LEU A 197 1.68 -0.99 3.83
N GLU A 198 1.74 -1.45 5.06
CA GLU A 198 2.48 -0.77 6.14
C GLU A 198 3.94 -1.19 6.14
N TYR A 199 4.16 -2.50 6.13
CA TYR A 199 5.47 -3.08 6.35
C TYR A 199 5.63 -4.40 5.62
N ILE A 200 6.78 -4.58 4.99
CA ILE A 200 7.18 -5.79 4.27
C ILE A 200 8.46 -6.31 4.90
N GLN A 201 8.47 -7.58 5.33
CA GLN A 201 9.68 -8.29 5.68
C GLN A 201 9.78 -9.57 4.88
N LEU A 202 10.85 -9.67 4.09
CA LEU A 202 11.14 -10.80 3.22
C LEU A 202 12.44 -11.41 3.72
N ASP A 203 12.34 -12.63 4.23
CA ASP A 203 13.46 -13.29 4.90
C ASP A 203 13.46 -14.78 4.53
N PRO A 204 13.89 -15.11 3.30
CA PRO A 204 13.77 -16.46 2.76
C PRO A 204 14.59 -17.50 3.52
N GLN A 205 15.63 -17.09 4.27
CA GLN A 205 16.54 -17.98 5.02
C GLN A 205 16.64 -17.66 6.51
N GLY A 206 15.79 -16.77 7.04
CA GLY A 206 15.86 -16.31 8.42
C GLY A 206 15.59 -17.37 9.48
N ASP A 207 15.75 -16.97 10.74
CA ASP A 207 15.51 -17.84 11.88
C ASP A 207 14.08 -18.41 11.87
N GLY A 208 13.98 -19.74 11.95
CA GLY A 208 12.72 -20.47 11.80
C GLY A 208 12.41 -20.89 10.35
N HIS A 209 13.31 -20.61 9.40
CA HIS A 209 13.29 -21.26 8.11
C HIS A 209 13.50 -22.77 8.27
N LYS A 210 12.65 -23.56 7.60
CA LYS A 210 12.75 -25.02 7.59
C LYS A 210 12.72 -25.51 6.14
N LEU A 211 13.88 -25.97 5.68
CA LEU A 211 14.00 -26.70 4.42
C LEU A 211 13.44 -28.10 4.58
N CYS A 212 12.78 -28.55 3.53
CA CYS A 212 12.38 -29.94 3.42
C CYS A 212 13.49 -30.74 2.74
N ASN A 213 13.93 -31.83 3.39
CA ASN A 213 15.12 -32.63 3.08
C ASN A 213 15.23 -33.21 1.64
N SER A 214 14.29 -32.94 0.72
CA SER A 214 14.25 -33.54 -0.62
C SER A 214 14.39 -32.57 -1.80
N THR A 215 14.45 -31.26 -1.58
CA THR A 215 14.53 -30.25 -2.67
C THR A 215 15.61 -29.22 -2.38
N ALA A 216 16.87 -29.65 -2.37
CA ALA A 216 18.03 -28.78 -2.19
C ALA A 216 18.19 -27.70 -3.29
N GLY A 217 17.43 -27.77 -4.38
CA GLY A 217 17.49 -26.82 -5.49
C GLY A 217 16.31 -25.84 -5.60
N ALA A 218 15.26 -25.99 -4.81
CA ALA A 218 14.07 -25.14 -4.93
C ALA A 218 13.89 -24.32 -3.65
N ILE A 219 14.38 -23.09 -3.71
CA ILE A 219 14.52 -22.18 -2.58
C ILE A 219 13.38 -21.16 -2.66
N ASN A 220 12.79 -20.85 -1.51
CA ASN A 220 11.86 -19.73 -1.42
C ASN A 220 12.52 -18.47 -1.96
N SER A 221 11.75 -17.67 -2.69
CA SER A 221 12.28 -16.46 -3.33
C SER A 221 11.27 -15.34 -3.28
N TYR A 222 11.74 -14.13 -3.48
CA TYR A 222 10.86 -12.98 -3.65
C TYR A 222 11.35 -12.04 -4.74
N THR A 223 10.41 -11.28 -5.26
CA THR A 223 10.64 -10.09 -6.06
C THR A 223 10.05 -8.93 -5.28
N LEU A 224 10.83 -7.88 -5.11
CA LEU A 224 10.40 -6.59 -4.56
C LEU A 224 11.03 -5.50 -5.41
N PHE A 225 10.23 -4.94 -6.30
CA PHE A 225 10.67 -4.01 -7.32
C PHE A 225 9.82 -2.72 -7.28
N GLY A 226 10.42 -1.53 -7.24
CA GLY A 226 9.66 -0.27 -7.31
C GLY A 226 10.45 0.93 -6.78
N SER A 227 9.96 2.12 -7.07
CA SER A 227 10.57 3.39 -6.68
C SER A 227 9.70 4.23 -5.75
N TYR A 228 8.39 3.97 -5.65
CA TYR A 228 7.53 4.71 -4.71
C TYR A 228 6.28 3.94 -4.30
N TYR A 229 5.74 4.27 -3.14
CA TYR A 229 4.44 3.79 -2.67
C TYR A 229 3.70 4.92 -1.97
N HIS A 230 2.66 5.45 -2.63
CA HIS A 230 1.84 6.54 -2.11
C HIS A 230 0.40 6.12 -1.89
N VAL A 231 -0.13 6.55 -0.76
CA VAL A 231 -1.55 6.44 -0.43
C VAL A 231 -2.16 7.83 -0.47
N TYR A 232 -3.30 7.93 -1.13
CA TYR A 232 -4.12 9.12 -1.19
C TYR A 232 -5.41 8.87 -0.44
N VAL A 233 -5.76 9.75 0.49
CA VAL A 233 -7.03 9.71 1.22
C VAL A 233 -7.82 10.99 0.97
N LYS A 234 -9.10 10.86 0.62
CA LYS A 234 -9.99 11.95 0.26
C LYS A 234 -10.60 12.57 1.50
N MET A 235 -10.36 13.85 1.67
CA MET A 235 -10.87 14.61 2.81
C MET A 235 -12.18 15.31 2.48
N ALA A 236 -12.26 15.94 1.30
CA ALA A 236 -13.42 16.72 0.92
C ALA A 236 -13.62 16.73 -0.60
N LYS A 237 -14.83 17.14 -1.02
CA LYS A 237 -15.12 17.55 -2.39
C LYS A 237 -15.75 18.94 -2.37
N CYS A 238 -14.99 19.91 -2.84
CA CYS A 238 -15.33 21.31 -2.86
C CYS A 238 -16.00 21.69 -4.17
N LYS A 239 -16.73 22.81 -4.17
CA LYS A 239 -17.28 23.34 -5.43
C LYS A 239 -16.11 23.85 -6.27
N PRO A 240 -15.97 23.41 -7.54
CA PRO A 240 -14.97 23.98 -8.41
C PRO A 240 -15.24 25.48 -8.57
N PRO A 241 -14.19 26.32 -8.70
CA PRO A 241 -14.36 27.74 -8.91
C PRO A 241 -15.24 27.97 -10.13
N ARG A 242 -16.28 28.81 -9.98
CA ARG A 242 -17.22 29.16 -11.06
C ARG A 242 -16.42 29.76 -12.23
N GLY A 243 -16.16 28.99 -13.28
CA GLY A 243 -15.40 29.43 -14.46
C GLY A 243 -14.36 28.45 -14.99
N ALA A 244 -14.05 27.36 -14.27
CA ALA A 244 -13.30 26.25 -14.84
C ALA A 244 -14.15 25.55 -15.91
N LYS A 245 -13.92 25.86 -17.19
CA LYS A 245 -14.55 25.16 -18.31
C LYS A 245 -13.92 23.76 -18.42
N ASP A 246 -14.79 22.75 -18.53
CA ASP A 246 -14.43 21.35 -18.80
C ASP A 246 -13.59 21.18 -20.07
#